data_AF-A0AA51R6D2-F1
#
_entry.id   AF-A0AA51R6D2-F1
#
_cell.length_a   1.000
_cell.length_b   1.000
_cell.length_c   1.000
_cell.angle_alpha   90.00
_cell.angle_beta   90.00
_cell.angle_gamma   90.00
#
_symmetry.space_group_name_H-M   'P 1'
#
loop_
_entity.id
_entity.type
_entity.pdbx_description
1 polymer ?
#
loop_
_entity_poly.entity_id
_entity_poly.type
_entity_poly.pdbx_seq_one_letter_code
_entity_poly.pdbx_strand_id
1 'polypeptide(L)'
;MSRKKYSKEFKVQVVKQVIEEGKKVSHIANELDLSRDMVYRWVNEYEAHGSEAFSGEGNARRDHEFEIIKLNKQVDSLQKECEILKKYSAFLKVQSK
;
A
#
# COMPACT_ATOMS: atom_id res chain seq x y z
N MET A 1 14.79 25.39 0.86
CA MET A 1 15.12 24.34 1.84
C MET A 1 15.43 23.05 1.08
N SER A 2 16.55 22.39 1.36
CA SER A 2 16.86 21.09 0.75
C SER A 2 16.02 20.00 1.42
N ARG A 3 15.39 19.15 0.60
CA ARG A 3 14.63 18.01 1.11
C ARG A 3 15.61 16.95 1.59
N LYS A 4 15.53 16.54 2.87
CA LYS A 4 16.34 15.43 3.41
C LYS A 4 16.10 14.19 2.53
N LYS A 5 17.15 13.62 1.94
CA LYS A 5 17.11 12.36 1.19
C LYS A 5 17.48 11.22 2.15
N TYR A 6 16.70 10.14 2.12
CA TYR A 6 16.94 8.92 2.88
C TYR A 6 17.22 7.77 1.93
N SER A 7 18.18 6.91 2.30
CA SER A 7 18.52 5.73 1.49
C SER A 7 17.38 4.71 1.47
N LYS A 8 17.41 3.82 0.48
CA LYS A 8 16.43 2.73 0.35
C LYS A 8 16.46 1.85 1.60
N GLU A 9 17.66 1.48 2.03
CA GLU A 9 17.91 0.57 3.15
C GLU A 9 17.33 1.14 4.44
N PHE A 10 17.52 2.45 4.66
CA PHE A 10 16.98 3.14 5.82
C PHE A 10 15.44 3.10 5.83
N LYS A 11 14.80 3.42 4.70
CA LYS A 11 13.33 3.38 4.61
C LYS A 11 12.78 1.98 4.86
N VAL A 12 13.42 0.94 4.29
CA VAL A 12 13.02 -0.46 4.53
C VAL A 12 13.14 -0.83 6.00
N GLN A 13 14.25 -0.47 6.66
CA GLN A 13 14.44 -0.77 8.08
C GLN A 13 13.39 -0.10 8.96
N VAL A 14 13.08 1.17 8.69
CA VAL A 14 12.05 1.92 9.43
C VAL A 14 10.69 1.23 9.30
N VAL A 15 10.31 0.83 8.08
CA VAL A 15 9.01 0.19 7.86
C VAL A 15 8.95 -1.22 8.45
N LYS A 16 10.03 -2.00 8.37
CA LYS A 16 10.10 -3.31 9.02
C LYS A 16 9.89 -3.23 10.52
N GLN A 17 10.45 -2.22 11.20
CA GLN A 17 10.21 -2.03 12.63
C GLN A 17 8.72 -1.74 12.94
N VAL A 18 7.99 -1.07 12.04
CA VAL A 18 6.55 -0.85 12.23
C VAL A 18 5.76 -2.14 11.97
N ILE A 19 6.04 -2.84 10.88
CA ILE A 19 5.22 -3.97 10.40
C ILE A 19 5.59 -5.28 11.12
N GLU A 20 6.89 -5.60 11.21
CA GLU A 20 7.39 -6.86 11.76
C GLU A 20 7.49 -6.80 13.29
N GLU A 21 7.99 -5.69 13.85
CA GLU A 21 8.15 -5.54 15.30
C GLU A 21 6.93 -4.88 15.99
N GLY A 22 5.93 -4.42 15.21
CA GLY A 22 4.69 -3.83 15.73
C GLY A 22 4.89 -2.50 16.48
N LYS A 23 6.03 -1.83 16.29
CA LYS A 23 6.31 -0.55 16.95
C LYS A 23 5.39 0.55 16.43
N LYS A 24 4.94 1.42 17.33
CA LYS A 24 4.11 2.57 16.96
C LYS A 24 4.90 3.56 16.10
N VAL A 25 4.28 4.01 15.01
CA VAL A 25 4.84 5.04 14.12
C VAL A 25 5.29 6.30 14.88
N SER A 26 4.53 6.72 15.89
CA SER A 26 4.88 7.88 16.72
C SER A 26 6.18 7.70 17.50
N HIS A 27 6.49 6.48 17.93
CA HIS A 27 7.70 6.18 18.69
C HIS A 27 8.93 6.25 17.78
N ILE A 28 8.88 5.56 16.64
CA ILE A 28 9.97 5.55 15.65
C ILE A 28 10.21 6.94 15.07
N ALA A 29 9.14 7.69 14.80
CA ALA A 29 9.24 9.06 14.30
C ALA A 29 10.00 9.97 15.27
N ASN A 30 9.74 9.86 16.57
CA ASN A 30 10.45 10.64 17.58
C ASN A 30 11.89 10.16 17.77
N GLU A 31 12.13 8.85 17.74
CA GLU A 31 13.47 8.25 17.93
C GLU A 31 14.43 8.62 16.79
N LEU A 32 13.93 8.66 15.56
CA LEU A 32 14.73 8.91 14.35
C LEU A 32 14.64 10.36 13.84
N ASP A 33 14.01 11.26 14.59
CA ASP A 33 13.74 12.65 14.19
C ASP A 33 13.09 12.76 12.79
N LEU A 34 12.05 11.95 12.57
CA LEU A 34 11.27 11.89 11.35
C LEU A 34 9.87 12.46 11.57
N SER A 35 9.26 12.99 10.51
CA SER A 35 7.83 13.30 10.54
C SER A 35 7.01 12.01 10.56
N ARG A 36 6.01 11.94 11.44
CA ARG A 36 5.03 10.83 11.48
C ARG A 36 4.39 10.58 10.12
N ASP A 37 4.02 11.63 9.41
CA ASP A 37 3.38 11.53 8.09
C ASP A 37 4.31 10.88 7.05
N MET A 38 5.62 11.12 7.15
CA MET A 38 6.62 10.51 6.27
C MET A 38 6.73 9.00 6.52
N VAL A 39 6.72 8.60 7.79
CA VAL A 39 6.78 7.19 8.18
C VAL A 39 5.50 6.46 7.75
N TYR A 40 4.32 7.06 7.97
CA TYR A 40 3.06 6.50 7.44
C TYR A 40 3.08 6.33 5.92
N ARG A 41 3.62 7.32 5.20
CA ARG A 41 3.77 7.23 3.74
C ARG A 41 4.66 6.05 3.34
N TRP A 42 5.81 5.85 4.00
CA TRP A 42 6.70 4.72 3.71
C TRP A 42 6.07 3.36 4.03
N VAL A 43 5.32 3.26 5.13
CA VAL A 43 4.59 2.03 5.48
C VAL A 43 3.59 1.68 4.37
N ASN A 44 2.77 2.64 3.94
CA ASN A 44 1.81 2.43 2.86
C ASN A 44 2.48 2.05 1.54
N GLU A 45 3.57 2.73 1.17
CA GLU A 45 4.35 2.43 -0.02
C GLU A 45 4.92 1.00 0.01
N TYR A 46 5.41 0.55 1.16
CA TYR A 46 5.96 -0.79 1.36
C TYR A 46 4.88 -1.89 1.42
N GLU A 47 3.73 -1.64 2.03
CA GLU A 47 2.62 -2.61 2.02
C GLU A 47 2.09 -2.86 0.60
N ALA A 48 2.13 -1.83 -0.26
CA ALA A 48 1.66 -1.92 -1.63
C ALA A 48 2.67 -2.61 -2.57
N HIS A 49 3.97 -2.37 -2.41
CA HIS A 49 5.02 -2.76 -3.38
C HIS A 49 6.26 -3.41 -2.76
N GLY A 50 6.26 -3.68 -1.45
CA GLY A 50 7.40 -4.24 -0.73
C GLY A 50 8.65 -3.35 -0.82
N SER A 51 9.83 -3.99 -0.83
CA SER A 51 11.11 -3.26 -0.86
C SER A 51 11.37 -2.49 -2.16
N GLU A 52 10.61 -2.76 -3.23
CA GLU A 52 10.72 -2.06 -4.51
C GLU A 52 10.11 -0.65 -4.46
N ALA A 53 9.29 -0.36 -3.45
CA ALA A 53 8.73 0.97 -3.21
C ALA A 53 9.80 2.09 -3.14
N PHE A 54 11.01 1.75 -2.71
CA PHE A 54 12.07 2.72 -2.45
C PHE A 54 13.21 2.70 -3.49
N SER A 55 13.04 1.96 -4.60
CA SER A 55 14.11 1.69 -5.57
C SER A 55 14.36 2.78 -6.61
N GLY A 56 13.88 4.01 -6.42
CA GLY A 56 14.45 5.10 -7.20
C GLY A 56 14.06 6.51 -6.78
N GLU A 57 14.82 7.46 -7.31
CA GLU A 57 14.63 8.88 -7.08
C GLU A 57 13.18 9.27 -7.45
N GLY A 58 12.51 9.93 -6.50
CA GLY A 58 11.08 10.19 -6.50
C GLY A 58 10.62 10.90 -7.77
N ASN A 59 10.05 10.13 -8.69
CA ASN A 59 9.44 10.63 -9.91
C ASN A 59 7.93 10.55 -9.74
N ALA A 60 7.24 11.69 -9.88
CA ALA A 60 5.78 11.82 -9.81
C ALA A 60 5.02 10.90 -10.79
N ARG A 61 5.68 10.37 -11.83
CA ARG A 61 5.14 9.32 -12.69
C ARG A 61 4.82 8.01 -11.94
N ARG A 62 5.59 7.69 -10.90
CA ARG A 62 5.35 6.48 -10.09
C ARG A 62 4.12 6.63 -9.20
N ASP A 63 3.80 7.81 -8.70
CA ASP A 63 2.58 8.04 -7.90
C ASP A 63 1.31 7.73 -8.71
N HIS A 64 1.28 8.13 -9.99
CA HIS A 64 0.19 7.78 -10.89
C HIS A 64 0.16 6.28 -11.22
N GLU A 65 1.31 5.65 -11.41
CA GLU A 65 1.41 4.20 -11.66
C GLU A 65 0.98 3.39 -10.44
N PHE A 66 1.26 3.89 -9.22
CA PHE A 66 0.79 3.33 -7.96
C PHE A 66 -0.73 3.43 -7.82
N GLU A 67 -1.32 4.58 -8.15
CA GLU A 67 -2.78 4.75 -8.16
C GLU A 67 -3.43 3.78 -9.17
N ILE A 68 -2.84 3.61 -10.35
CA ILE A 68 -3.33 2.69 -11.39
C ILE A 68 -3.31 1.24 -10.88
N ILE A 69 -2.22 0.78 -10.27
CA ILE A 69 -2.13 -0.60 -9.74
C ILE A 69 -3.17 -0.84 -8.63
N LYS A 70 -3.33 0.13 -7.73
CA LYS A 70 -4.32 0.07 -6.65
C LYS A 70 -5.75 0.00 -7.20
N LEU A 71 -6.08 0.87 -8.14
CA LEU A 71 -7.40 0.89 -8.80
C LEU A 71 -7.66 -0.43 -9.54
N ASN A 72 -6.67 -0.97 -10.24
CA ASN A 72 -6.80 -2.26 -10.93
C ASN A 72 -7.09 -3.42 -9.96
N LYS A 73 -6.42 -3.47 -8.79
CA LYS A 73 -6.73 -4.46 -7.75
C LYS A 73 -8.16 -4.32 -7.23
N GLN A 74 -8.65 -3.10 -7.03
CA GLN A 74 -10.02 -2.87 -6.59
C GLN A 74 -11.04 -3.31 -7.65
N VAL A 75 -10.79 -2.99 -8.92
CA VAL A 75 -11.63 -3.43 -10.04
C VAL A 75 -11.69 -4.95 -10.11
N ASP A 76 -10.56 -5.65 -9.98
CA ASP A 76 -10.51 -7.11 -10.00
C ASP A 76 -11.31 -7.73 -8.84
N SER A 77 -11.19 -7.18 -7.62
CA SER A 77 -12.00 -7.62 -6.47
C SER A 77 -13.50 -7.44 -6.70
N LEU A 78 -13.89 -6.25 -7.17
CA LEU A 78 -15.29 -5.92 -7.45
C LEU A 78 -15.87 -6.79 -8.59
N GLN A 79 -15.07 -7.09 -9.60
CA GLN A 79 -15.46 -7.99 -10.68
C GLN A 79 -15.72 -9.40 -10.16
N LYS A 80 -14.84 -9.94 -9.30
CA LYS A 80 -15.04 -11.24 -8.65
C LYS A 80 -16.31 -11.27 -7.79
N GLU A 81 -16.55 -10.24 -7.00
CA GLU A 81 -17.79 -10.10 -6.22
C GLU A 81 -19.03 -10.09 -7.13
N CYS A 82 -18.99 -9.31 -8.22
CA CYS A 82 -20.07 -9.28 -9.20
C CYS A 82 -20.30 -10.64 -9.87
N GLU A 83 -19.25 -11.40 -10.18
CA GLU A 83 -19.39 -12.74 -10.73
C GLU A 83 -20.06 -13.71 -9.75
N ILE A 84 -19.68 -13.66 -8.48
CA ILE A 84 -20.31 -14.47 -7.42
C ILE A 84 -21.80 -14.13 -7.33
N LEU A 85 -22.15 -12.84 -7.27
CA LEU A 85 -23.54 -12.38 -7.22
C LEU A 85 -24.33 -12.81 -8.46
N LYS A 86 -23.74 -12.74 -9.65
CA LYS A 86 -24.38 -13.22 -10.89
C LYS A 86 -24.65 -14.72 -10.84
N LYS A 87 -23.68 -15.54 -10.43
CA LYS A 87 -23.85 -16.99 -10.28
C LYS A 87 -24.95 -17.34 -9.27
N TYR A 88 -24.97 -16.63 -8.13
CA TYR A 88 -26.02 -16.80 -7.14
C TYR A 88 -27.41 -16.45 -7.68
N SER A 89 -27.53 -15.32 -8.40
CA SER A 89 -28.80 -14.92 -9.03
C SER A 89 -29.30 -15.95 -10.06
N ALA A 90 -28.39 -16.57 -10.82
CA ALA A 90 -28.72 -17.61 -11.77
C ALA A 90 -29.19 -18.89 -11.06
N PHE A 91 -28.50 -19.28 -9.98
CA PHE A 91 -28.90 -20.42 -9.15
C PHE A 91 -30.31 -20.23 -8.58
N LEU A 92 -30.63 -19.06 -8.02
CA LEU A 92 -31.95 -18.77 -7.47
C LEU A 92 -33.06 -18.85 -8.53
N LYS A 93 -32.81 -18.35 -9.74
CA LYS A 93 -33.78 -18.43 -10.86
C LYS A 93 -34.08 -19.87 -11.30
N VAL A 94 -33.12 -20.78 -11.15
CA VAL A 94 -33.31 -22.21 -11.44
C VAL A 94 -34.12 -22.90 -10.32
N GLN A 95 -33.94 -22.49 -9.06
CA GLN A 95 -34.65 -23.07 -7.91
C GLN A 95 -36.10 -22.60 -7.77
N SER A 96 -36.47 -21.42 -8.31
CA SER A 96 -37.85 -20.90 -8.22
C SER A 96 -38.77 -21.40 -9.35
N LYS A 97 -38.39 -22.47 -10.06
CA LYS A 97 -39.11 -23.06 -11.18
C LYS A 97 -39.39 -24.53 -10.90
#